data_AF-A0A0K8WLF7-F1
#
_entry.id   AF-A0A0K8WLF7-F1
#
_cell.length_a   1.000
_cell.length_b   1.000
_cell.length_c   1.000
_cell.angle_alpha   90.00
_cell.angle_beta   90.00
_cell.angle_gamma   90.00
#
_symmetry.space_group_name_H-M   'P 1'
#
loop_
_entity.id
_entity.type
_entity.pdbx_description
1 polymer ?
#
loop_
_entity_poly.entity_id
_entity_poly.type
_entity_poly.pdbx_seq_one_letter_code
_entity_poly.pdbx_strand_id
1 'polypeptide(L)'
;MHAGWLPKPNKPLTDPSHYRPLCMLNSAGNILERIIYQRLSKAIDDAGRLSPNQFGYRKGRSTIAAVTLVKTLADTALGGKDGKGAPSSTVTSMSKMPSIRH
;
A
#
# COMPACT_ATOMS: atom_id res chain seq x y z
N MET A 1 -19.40 16.80 -7.12
CA MET A 1 -17.95 16.58 -7.03
C MET A 1 -17.30 17.93 -6.81
N HIS A 2 -16.55 18.12 -5.73
CA HIS A 2 -15.90 19.40 -5.44
C HIS A 2 -14.39 19.19 -5.37
N ALA A 3 -13.61 20.07 -5.99
CA ALA A 3 -12.16 20.00 -5.97
C ALA A 3 -11.63 20.93 -4.88
N GLY A 4 -10.76 20.40 -4.01
CA GLY A 4 -10.02 21.17 -3.01
C GLY A 4 -8.55 21.27 -3.39
N TRP A 5 -7.89 22.35 -2.97
CA TRP A 5 -6.46 22.58 -3.20
C TRP A 5 -5.69 22.36 -1.89
N LEU A 6 -4.85 21.32 -1.83
CA LEU A 6 -3.99 21.06 -0.67
C LEU A 6 -2.57 21.59 -0.93
N PRO A 7 -2.06 22.59 -0.20
CA PRO A 7 -0.68 23.06 -0.36
C PRO A 7 0.33 21.94 -0.13
N LYS A 8 1.37 21.88 -0.95
CA LYS A 8 2.56 21.05 -0.71
C LYS A 8 3.34 21.66 0.45
N PRO A 9 3.85 20.84 1.39
CA PRO A 9 4.65 21.35 2.50
C PRO A 9 5.92 22.03 1.97
N ASN A 10 6.36 23.08 2.68
CA ASN A 10 7.59 23.84 2.40
C ASN A 10 7.66 24.52 1.02
N LYS A 11 6.52 24.93 0.46
CA LYS A 11 6.48 25.67 -0.81
C LYS A 11 5.66 26.96 -0.69
N PRO A 12 6.08 28.07 -1.33
CA PRO A 12 5.33 29.33 -1.28
C PRO A 12 3.98 29.20 -1.98
N LEU A 13 2.93 29.84 -1.47
CA LEU A 13 1.55 29.71 -2.00
C LEU A 13 1.32 30.48 -3.32
N THR A 14 2.36 31.06 -3.90
CA THR A 14 2.30 31.95 -5.06
C THR A 14 2.18 31.22 -6.40
N ASP A 15 2.51 29.94 -6.46
CA ASP A 15 2.47 29.13 -7.68
C ASP A 15 1.40 28.01 -7.56
N PRO A 16 0.43 27.92 -8.48
CA PRO A 16 -0.57 26.83 -8.50
C PRO A 16 0.06 25.43 -8.58
N SER A 17 1.28 25.29 -9.09
CA SER A 17 2.05 24.03 -9.10
C SER A 17 2.38 23.50 -7.69
N HIS A 18 2.27 24.36 -6.68
CA HIS A 18 2.52 24.03 -5.28
C HIS A 18 1.33 23.40 -4.56
N TYR A 19 0.21 23.17 -5.24
CA TYR A 19 -0.93 22.46 -4.66
C TYR A 19 -1.00 21.01 -5.14
N ARG A 20 -1.69 20.17 -4.36
CA ARG A 20 -2.15 18.83 -4.72
C ARG A 20 -3.67 18.93 -4.88
N PRO A 21 -4.21 18.90 -6.10
CA PRO A 21 -5.65 18.89 -6.27
C PRO A 21 -6.22 17.60 -5.66
N LEU A 22 -7.23 17.75 -4.81
CA LEU A 22 -7.97 16.64 -4.21
C LEU A 22 -9.40 16.67 -4.71
N CYS A 23 -9.87 15.54 -5.21
CA CYS A 23 -11.26 15.37 -5.61
C CYS A 23 -12.07 14.82 -4.45
N MET A 24 -13.02 15.60 -3.94
CA MET A 24 -13.98 15.11 -2.94
C MET A 24 -15.21 14.55 -3.66
N LEU A 25 -15.38 13.24 -3.54
CA LEU A 25 -16.57 12.55 -4.01
C LEU A 25 -17.73 12.78 -3.02
N ASN A 26 -18.95 12.86 -3.55
CA ASN A 26 -20.15 12.80 -2.73
C ASN A 26 -20.38 11.37 -2.21
N SER A 27 -21.34 11.16 -1.33
CA SER A 27 -21.62 9.84 -0.73
C SER A 27 -21.80 8.73 -1.75
N ALA A 28 -22.54 8.98 -2.84
CA ALA A 28 -22.72 8.02 -3.93
C ALA A 28 -21.38 7.69 -4.64
N GLY A 29 -20.53 8.68 -4.90
CA GLY A 29 -19.21 8.48 -5.49
C GLY A 29 -18.29 7.65 -4.60
N ASN A 30 -18.28 7.90 -3.28
CA ASN A 30 -17.50 7.10 -2.32
C ASN A 30 -17.96 5.63 -2.28
N ILE A 31 -19.28 5.38 -2.40
CA ILE A 31 -19.80 4.02 -2.49
C ILE A 31 -19.31 3.33 -3.77
N LEU A 32 -19.41 4.02 -4.91
CA LEU A 32 -18.93 3.50 -6.19
C LEU A 32 -17.41 3.21 -6.16
N GLU A 33 -16.62 4.14 -5.62
CA GLU A 33 -15.18 3.96 -5.43
C GLU A 33 -14.89 2.69 -4.64
N ARG A 34 -15.60 2.47 -3.52
CA ARG A 34 -15.42 1.27 -2.70
C ARG A 34 -15.78 -0.01 -3.45
N ILE A 35 -16.83 -0.02 -4.25
CA ILE A 35 -17.21 -1.18 -5.08
C ILE A 35 -16.12 -1.48 -6.11
N ILE A 36 -15.64 -0.45 -6.82
CA ILE A 36 -14.58 -0.59 -7.82
C ILE A 36 -13.29 -1.10 -7.16
N TYR A 37 -12.90 -0.52 -6.03
CA TYR A 37 -11.73 -0.93 -5.27
C TYR A 37 -11.78 -2.41 -4.90
N GLN A 38 -12.90 -2.90 -4.33
CA GLN A 38 -13.01 -4.31 -3.93
C GLN A 38 -12.88 -5.25 -5.13
N ARG A 39 -13.52 -4.92 -6.26
CA ARG A 39 -13.46 -5.74 -7.49
C ARG A 39 -12.05 -5.76 -8.07
N LEU A 40 -11.43 -4.59 -8.18
CA LEU A 40 -10.09 -4.45 -8.75
C LEU A 40 -9.04 -5.12 -7.88
N SER A 41 -9.07 -4.90 -6.56
CA SER A 41 -8.15 -5.56 -5.63
C SER A 41 -8.25 -7.08 -5.74
N LYS A 42 -9.47 -7.64 -5.77
CA LYS A 42 -9.67 -9.08 -5.97
C LYS A 42 -9.09 -9.56 -7.30
N ALA A 43 -9.43 -8.90 -8.41
CA ALA A 43 -8.93 -9.28 -9.73
C ALA A 43 -7.40 -9.24 -9.83
N ILE A 44 -6.78 -8.24 -9.19
CA ILE A 44 -5.33 -8.08 -9.12
C ILE A 44 -4.69 -9.20 -8.29
N ASP A 45 -5.26 -9.51 -7.12
CA ASP A 45 -4.78 -10.56 -6.23
C ASP A 45 -4.92 -11.94 -6.89
N ASP A 46 -6.06 -12.21 -7.55
CA ASP A 46 -6.33 -13.45 -8.31
C ASP A 46 -5.36 -13.61 -9.49
N ALA A 47 -4.99 -12.51 -10.16
CA ALA A 47 -4.00 -12.54 -11.23
C ALA A 47 -2.57 -12.84 -10.72
N GLY A 48 -2.25 -12.49 -9.46
CA GLY A 48 -0.95 -12.78 -8.84
C GLY A 48 0.26 -12.05 -9.45
N ARG A 49 0.06 -11.05 -10.31
CA ARG A 49 1.13 -10.44 -11.13
C ARG A 49 1.86 -9.25 -10.52
N LEU A 50 1.62 -8.91 -9.24
CA LEU A 50 2.31 -7.77 -8.61
C LEU A 50 3.66 -8.18 -8.06
N SER A 51 4.65 -7.32 -8.29
CA SER A 51 6.02 -7.51 -7.79
C SER A 51 6.04 -7.79 -6.27
N PRO A 52 6.88 -8.73 -5.80
CA PRO A 52 7.11 -8.95 -4.37
C PRO A 52 7.57 -7.70 -3.61
N ASN A 53 8.22 -6.77 -4.32
CA ASN A 53 8.74 -5.51 -3.77
C ASN A 53 7.76 -4.35 -3.91
N GLN A 54 6.52 -4.59 -4.34
CA GLN A 54 5.47 -3.59 -4.36
C GLN A 54 4.75 -3.55 -3.01
N PHE A 55 5.06 -2.52 -2.22
CA PHE A 55 4.50 -2.36 -0.86
C PHE A 55 3.35 -1.36 -0.79
N GLY A 56 3.26 -0.41 -1.73
CA GLY A 56 2.18 0.55 -1.80
C GLY A 56 0.89 -0.08 -2.32
N TYR A 57 -0.25 0.37 -1.78
CA TYR A 57 -1.59 -0.01 -2.23
C TYR A 57 -1.85 -1.53 -2.26
N ARG A 58 -1.15 -2.31 -1.42
CA ARG A 58 -1.38 -3.74 -1.21
C ARG A 58 -1.87 -4.01 0.20
N LYS A 59 -2.87 -4.88 0.31
CA LYS A 59 -3.34 -5.35 1.61
C LYS A 59 -2.22 -6.11 2.32
N GLY A 60 -2.01 -5.82 3.60
CA GLY A 60 -0.98 -6.50 4.42
C GLY A 60 0.47 -6.12 4.10
N ARG A 61 0.71 -5.11 3.24
CA ARG A 61 2.04 -4.54 3.01
C ARG A 61 2.03 -3.07 3.46
N SER A 62 3.14 -2.62 4.05
CA SER A 62 3.28 -1.25 4.56
C SER A 62 4.62 -0.66 4.12
N THR A 63 4.72 0.68 4.21
CA THR A 63 5.97 1.40 3.98
C THR A 63 7.06 0.98 4.97
N ILE A 64 6.68 0.59 6.19
CA ILE A 64 7.59 0.04 7.19
C ILE A 64 8.24 -1.24 6.68
N ALA A 65 7.46 -2.16 6.11
CA ALA A 65 7.98 -3.40 5.54
C ALA A 65 8.97 -3.12 4.39
N ALA A 66 8.71 -2.09 3.57
CA ALA A 66 9.64 -1.68 2.51
C ALA A 66 10.98 -1.17 3.08
N VAL A 67 10.92 -0.28 4.09
CA VAL A 67 12.12 0.27 4.74
C VAL A 67 12.94 -0.83 5.41
N THR A 68 12.28 -1.75 6.12
CA THR A 68 12.95 -2.89 6.75
C THR A 68 13.67 -3.75 5.70
N LEU A 69 13.03 -4.04 4.57
CA LEU A 69 13.64 -4.82 3.50
C LEU A 69 14.92 -4.14 2.98
N VAL A 70 14.87 -2.83 2.73
CA VAL A 70 16.04 -2.09 2.24
C VAL A 70 17.19 -2.12 3.25
N LYS A 71 16.89 -1.94 4.55
CA LYS A 71 17.89 -2.03 5.61
C LYS A 71 18.54 -3.41 5.65
N THR A 72 17.75 -4.48 5.65
CA THR A 72 18.30 -5.85 5.67
C THR A 72 19.17 -6.13 4.45
N LEU A 73 18.78 -5.64 3.27
CA LEU A 73 19.60 -5.81 2.07
C LEU A 73 20.94 -5.07 2.19
N ALA A 74 20.92 -3.84 2.70
CA ALA A 74 22.15 -3.07 2.93
C ALA A 74 23.07 -3.77 3.93
N ASP A 75 22.53 -4.27 5.05
CA ASP A 75 23.30 -4.99 6.06
C ASP A 75 23.93 -6.26 5.49
N THR A 76 23.19 -7.02 4.66
CA THR A 76 23.72 -8.22 4.00
C THR A 76 24.80 -7.91 2.96
N ALA A 77 24.70 -6.77 2.26
CA ALA A 77 25.68 -6.37 1.25
C ALA A 77 26.98 -5.87 1.88
N LEU A 78 26.89 -5.18 3.03
CA LEU A 78 28.04 -4.68 3.78
C LEU A 78 28.72 -5.78 4.61
N GLY A 79 27.94 -6.74 5.11
CA GLY A 79 28.40 -7.81 6.00
C GLY A 79 28.88 -9.08 5.30
N GLY A 80 29.55 -8.99 4.16
CA GLY A 80 29.96 -10.14 3.33
C GLY A 80 30.58 -11.30 4.11
N LYS A 81 29.75 -12.30 4.48
CA LYS A 81 30.04 -13.74 4.65
C LYS A 81 28.77 -14.52 5.06
N ASP A 82 28.45 -15.50 4.21
CA ASP A 82 27.80 -16.79 4.49
C ASP A 82 26.38 -16.85 5.10
N GLY A 83 25.41 -17.17 4.23
CA GLY A 83 24.41 -18.20 4.54
C GLY A 83 22.98 -17.77 4.92
N LYS A 84 22.04 -18.09 4.01
CA LYS A 84 20.58 -18.28 4.22
C LYS A 84 19.75 -17.11 4.75
N GLY A 85 18.87 -16.61 3.88
CA GLY A 85 17.68 -15.88 4.33
C GLY A 85 16.97 -15.12 3.22
N ALA A 86 16.55 -15.79 2.14
CA ALA A 86 15.46 -15.23 1.35
C ALA A 86 14.25 -15.10 2.30
N PRO A 87 13.60 -13.93 2.45
CA PRO A 87 12.34 -13.87 3.16
C PRO A 87 11.30 -14.58 2.31
N SER A 88 11.17 -15.89 2.56
CA SER A 88 10.05 -16.71 2.14
C SER A 88 8.79 -15.97 2.51
N SER A 89 7.98 -15.69 1.50
CA SER A 89 6.57 -15.37 1.64
C SER A 89 5.86 -16.55 2.29
N THR A 90 6.05 -16.74 3.59
CA THR A 90 5.24 -17.65 4.39
C THR A 90 4.03 -16.85 4.81
N VAL A 91 2.98 -17.00 4.01
CA VAL A 91 1.61 -16.68 4.37
C VAL A 91 1.27 -17.54 5.59
N THR A 92 1.41 -16.98 6.80
CA THR A 92 0.82 -17.58 7.99
C THR A 92 -0.69 -17.56 7.78
N SER A 93 -1.22 -18.74 7.53
CA SER A 93 -2.63 -19.08 7.64
C SER A 93 -3.20 -18.47 8.93
N MET A 94 -4.01 -17.42 8.81
CA MET A 94 -4.83 -16.95 9.93
C MET A 94 -5.97 -17.93 10.09
N SER A 95 -5.75 -18.88 11.00
CA SER A 95 -6.77 -19.76 11.55
C SER A 95 -7.96 -18.97 12.09
N LYS A 96 -9.13 -19.21 11.48
CA LYS A 96 -10.45 -19.36 12.11
C LYS A 96 -10.83 -18.33 13.19
N MET A 97 -11.57 -17.29 12.77
CA MET A 97 -12.41 -16.51 13.70
C MET A 97 -13.65 -17.36 14.11
N PRO A 98 -13.98 -17.47 15.41
CA PRO A 98 -15.18 -18.17 15.85
C PRO A 98 -16.45 -17.37 15.54
N SER A 99 -17.44 -18.07 15.01
CA SER A 99 -18.79 -17.61 14.71
C SER A 99 -19.51 -17.15 15.99
N ILE A 100 -19.95 -15.90 16.02
CA ILE A 100 -20.94 -15.42 17.01
C ILE A 100 -22.29 -15.99 16.58
N ARG A 101 -22.80 -16.92 17.40
CA ARG A 101 -24.14 -17.51 17.28
C ARG A 101 -25.15 -16.45 17.73
N HIS A 102 -26.21 -16.25 16.94
CA HIS A 102 -27.44 -15.60 17.39
C HIS A 102 -28.21 -16.52 18.35
#